data_AF-A0A383BDB0-F1
#
_entry.id   AF-A0A383BDB0-F1
#
_cell.length_a   1.000
_cell.length_b   1.000
_cell.length_c   1.000
_cell.angle_alpha   90.00
_cell.angle_beta   90.00
_cell.angle_gamma   90.00
#
_symmetry.space_group_name_H-M   'P 1'
#
loop_
_entity.id
_entity.type
_entity.pdbx_description
1 polymer ?
#
loop_
_entity_poly.entity_id
_entity_poly.type
_entity_poly.pdbx_seq_one_letter_code
_entity_poly.pdbx_strand_id
1 'polypeptide(L)'
;SMWAEVIKYWRVDLAHFLQYYRSRKDESDYFFPYLFLFFIILNGSCYWLAMLTAFPELLSGNSFWYYFKVQFPVSILGALFDSLSFFVTIFIIKRALNTQNNSVYIAHLSLDLLIAILATFWVVFVFIVSGWVVSFFETLNQSAAIIQHYDHETNIYQRAEGYGGKVNDAIQNPTENLQNIYFGLVMGISAMLPTIIHISLFLKSFGARIGIKLKRL
;
A
#
# COMPACT_ATOMS: atom_id res chain seq x y z
N SER A 1 -31.82 8.89 -14.18
CA SER A 1 -31.93 8.33 -12.82
C SER A 1 -30.86 8.96 -11.93
N MET A 2 -31.06 8.99 -10.62
CA MET A 2 -30.08 9.51 -9.64
C MET A 2 -28.66 8.97 -9.90
N TRP A 3 -28.55 7.66 -10.16
CA TRP A 3 -27.27 6.99 -10.44
C TRP A 3 -26.55 7.49 -11.69
N ALA A 4 -27.29 7.79 -12.76
CA ALA A 4 -26.69 8.31 -13.99
C ALA A 4 -26.06 9.70 -13.79
N GLU A 5 -26.66 10.54 -12.95
CA GLU A 5 -26.11 11.87 -12.63
C GLU A 5 -24.90 11.79 -11.71
N VAL A 6 -24.92 10.90 -10.70
CA VAL A 6 -23.77 10.64 -9.82
C VAL A 6 -22.57 10.18 -10.65
N ILE A 7 -22.77 9.24 -11.58
CA ILE A 7 -21.72 8.75 -12.48
C ILE A 7 -21.21 9.87 -13.39
N LYS A 8 -22.09 10.74 -13.89
CA LYS A 8 -21.69 11.90 -14.71
C LYS A 8 -20.79 12.85 -13.93
N TYR A 9 -21.13 13.20 -12.68
CA TYR A 9 -20.27 14.04 -11.85
C TYR A 9 -18.95 13.34 -11.51
N TRP A 10 -18.99 12.05 -11.20
CA TRP A 10 -17.79 11.28 -10.87
C TRP A 10 -16.81 11.24 -12.05
N ARG A 11 -17.31 11.09 -13.28
CA ARG A 11 -16.51 11.18 -14.50
C ARG A 11 -15.82 12.54 -14.66
N VAL A 12 -16.52 13.63 -14.36
CA VAL A 12 -15.95 14.99 -14.43
C VAL A 12 -14.85 15.16 -13.38
N ASP A 13 -15.11 14.76 -12.15
CA ASP A 13 -14.13 14.82 -11.06
C ASP A 13 -12.87 13.99 -11.39
N LEU A 14 -13.03 12.77 -11.92
CA LEU A 14 -11.90 11.94 -12.37
C LEU A 14 -11.15 12.55 -13.57
N ALA A 15 -11.85 13.20 -14.49
CA ALA A 15 -11.22 13.88 -15.62
C ALA A 15 -10.34 15.04 -15.15
N HIS A 16 -10.82 15.85 -14.19
CA HIS A 16 -10.02 16.90 -13.57
C HIS A 16 -8.79 16.34 -12.84
N PHE A 17 -8.96 15.26 -12.08
CA PHE A 17 -7.83 14.58 -11.42
C PHE A 17 -6.78 14.10 -12.43
N LEU A 18 -7.22 13.47 -13.52
CA LEU A 18 -6.33 13.00 -14.59
C LEU A 18 -5.62 14.17 -15.30
N GLN A 19 -6.30 15.30 -15.50
CA GLN A 19 -5.70 16.50 -16.07
C GLN A 19 -4.64 17.10 -15.14
N TYR A 20 -4.94 17.20 -13.84
CA TYR A 20 -3.97 17.63 -12.83
C TYR A 20 -2.72 16.75 -12.86
N TYR A 21 -2.87 15.43 -12.84
CA TYR A 21 -1.75 14.51 -12.96
C TYR A 21 -0.92 14.74 -14.23
N ARG A 22 -1.57 14.88 -15.40
CA ARG A 22 -0.87 15.12 -16.67
C ARG A 22 -0.07 16.42 -16.63
N SER A 23 -0.67 17.52 -16.16
CA SER A 23 0.03 18.80 -16.05
C SER A 23 1.30 18.71 -15.20
N ARG A 24 1.22 18.03 -14.05
CA ARG A 24 2.38 17.84 -13.16
C ARG A 24 3.44 16.90 -13.73
N LYS A 25 3.01 15.88 -14.46
CA LYS A 25 3.91 14.95 -15.15
C LYS A 25 4.68 15.66 -16.27
N ASP A 26 3.98 16.46 -17.07
CA ASP A 26 4.54 17.13 -18.24
C ASP A 26 5.45 18.32 -17.85
N GLU A 27 5.26 18.89 -16.64
CA GLU A 27 6.12 19.93 -16.06
C GLU A 27 7.49 19.43 -15.58
N SER A 28 7.71 18.12 -15.41
CA SER A 28 8.91 17.59 -14.75
C SER A 28 9.43 16.27 -15.35
N ASP A 29 10.63 16.31 -15.91
CA ASP A 29 11.35 15.12 -16.39
C ASP A 29 11.69 14.13 -15.26
N TYR A 30 11.72 14.61 -14.01
CA TYR A 30 12.03 13.84 -12.80
C TYR A 30 10.78 13.43 -12.00
N PHE A 31 9.59 13.53 -12.59
CA PHE A 31 8.35 13.16 -11.91
C PHE A 31 8.39 11.75 -11.30
N PHE A 32 8.91 10.76 -12.03
CA PHE A 32 8.98 9.37 -11.55
C PHE A 32 9.92 9.19 -10.35
N PRO A 33 11.20 9.63 -10.38
CA PRO A 33 12.07 9.59 -9.21
C PRO A 33 11.48 10.31 -7.98
N TYR A 34 10.82 11.45 -8.16
CA TYR A 34 10.17 12.16 -7.05
C TYR A 34 8.98 11.40 -6.48
N LEU A 35 8.13 10.81 -7.33
CA LEU A 35 7.01 9.97 -6.89
C LEU A 35 7.51 8.74 -6.12
N PHE A 36 8.56 8.09 -6.63
CA PHE A 36 9.17 6.94 -5.98
C PHE A 36 9.75 7.31 -4.61
N LEU A 37 10.49 8.42 -4.52
CA LEU A 37 11.03 8.92 -3.25
C LEU A 37 9.90 9.29 -2.26
N PHE A 38 8.83 9.92 -2.75
CA PHE A 38 7.64 10.18 -1.94
C PHE A 38 7.08 8.89 -1.34
N PHE A 39 6.93 7.83 -2.14
CA PHE A 39 6.45 6.55 -1.64
C PHE A 39 7.42 5.84 -0.70
N ILE A 40 8.75 6.01 -0.86
CA ILE A 40 9.73 5.51 0.12
C ILE A 40 9.48 6.15 1.49
N ILE A 41 9.36 7.48 1.53
CA ILE A 41 9.13 8.22 2.78
C ILE A 41 7.78 7.83 3.39
N LEU A 42 6.75 7.69 2.56
CA LEU A 42 5.42 7.29 3.02
C LEU A 42 5.42 5.88 3.60
N ASN A 43 6.00 4.90 2.92
CA ASN A 43 6.09 3.52 3.41
C ASN A 43 6.91 3.43 4.70
N GLY A 44 8.03 4.15 4.79
CA GLY A 44 8.81 4.25 6.03
C GLY A 44 8.00 4.84 7.17
N SER A 45 7.19 5.88 6.90
CA SER A 45 6.32 6.50 7.90
C SER A 45 5.22 5.54 8.37
N CYS A 46 4.58 4.83 7.44
CA CYS A 46 3.58 3.79 7.75
C CYS A 46 4.21 2.65 8.56
N TYR A 47 5.42 2.23 8.22
CA TYR A 47 6.20 1.24 8.96
C TYR A 47 6.41 1.64 10.41
N TRP A 48 6.95 2.83 10.65
CA TRP A 48 7.19 3.29 12.02
C TRP A 48 5.89 3.53 12.78
N LEU A 49 4.85 4.06 12.13
CA LEU A 49 3.54 4.20 12.73
C LEU A 49 3.00 2.83 13.18
N ALA A 50 3.06 1.83 12.30
CA ALA A 50 2.61 0.47 12.60
C ALA A 50 3.44 -0.18 13.72
N MET A 51 4.76 -0.01 13.72
CA MET A 51 5.63 -0.51 14.79
C MET A 51 5.32 0.16 16.14
N LEU A 52 5.18 1.49 16.17
CA LEU A 52 4.91 2.25 17.40
C LEU A 52 3.56 1.91 18.04
N THR A 53 2.55 1.64 17.20
CA THR A 53 1.17 1.44 17.65
C THR A 53 0.79 -0.02 17.84
N ALA A 54 1.37 -0.92 17.04
CA ALA A 54 1.13 -2.35 17.15
C ALA A 54 2.16 -3.01 18.06
N PHE A 55 3.46 -2.83 17.84
CA PHE A 55 4.54 -3.58 18.53
C PHE A 55 5.58 -2.67 19.21
N PRO A 56 5.17 -1.80 20.14
CA PRO A 56 6.07 -0.84 20.78
C PRO A 56 7.22 -1.50 21.55
N GLU A 57 7.03 -2.72 22.06
CA GLU A 57 8.04 -3.49 22.79
C GLU A 57 9.28 -3.80 21.93
N LEU A 58 9.11 -3.98 20.62
CA LEU A 58 10.18 -4.27 19.66
C LEU A 58 11.07 -3.04 19.37
N LEU A 59 10.64 -1.86 19.83
CA LEU A 59 11.36 -0.59 19.66
C LEU A 59 12.36 -0.29 20.78
N SER A 60 12.61 -1.26 21.65
CA SER A 60 13.54 -1.16 22.77
C SER A 60 14.61 -2.25 22.73
N GLY A 61 15.75 -1.99 23.37
CA GLY A 61 16.84 -2.96 23.49
C GLY A 61 17.50 -3.34 22.16
N ASN A 62 18.03 -4.56 22.09
CA ASN A 62 18.81 -5.04 20.94
C ASN A 62 17.97 -5.26 19.67
N SER A 63 16.67 -5.51 19.83
CA SER A 63 15.74 -5.75 18.71
C SER A 63 15.52 -4.51 17.84
N PHE A 64 15.66 -3.31 18.41
CA PHE A 64 15.46 -2.05 17.69
C PHE A 64 16.34 -1.98 16.43
N TRP A 65 17.60 -2.39 16.52
CA TRP A 65 18.54 -2.29 15.41
C TRP A 65 18.17 -3.20 14.24
N TYR A 66 17.60 -4.37 14.52
CA TYR A 66 17.09 -5.27 13.49
C TYR A 66 15.93 -4.60 12.73
N TYR A 67 14.91 -4.14 13.45
CA TYR A 67 13.73 -3.51 12.84
C TYR A 67 14.06 -2.18 12.14
N PHE A 68 15.01 -1.41 12.68
CA PHE A 68 15.55 -0.23 12.02
C PHE A 68 16.20 -0.55 10.67
N LYS A 69 16.91 -1.68 10.54
CA LYS A 69 17.47 -2.10 9.25
C LYS A 69 16.39 -2.62 8.31
N VAL A 70 15.40 -3.36 8.82
CA VAL A 70 14.29 -3.91 8.04
C VAL A 70 13.47 -2.80 7.37
N GLN A 71 13.36 -1.61 7.98
CA GLN A 71 12.63 -0.48 7.40
C GLN A 71 13.07 -0.15 5.96
N PHE A 72 14.37 -0.30 5.62
CA PHE A 72 14.91 0.16 4.35
C PHE A 72 14.42 -0.71 3.17
N PRO A 73 14.63 -2.04 3.17
CA PRO A 73 14.04 -2.89 2.14
C PRO A 73 12.50 -2.85 2.17
N VAL A 74 11.87 -2.71 3.35
CA VAL A 74 10.41 -2.55 3.44
C VAL A 74 9.95 -1.30 2.68
N SER A 75 10.59 -0.16 2.93
CA SER A 75 10.21 1.11 2.32
C SER A 75 10.46 1.13 0.81
N ILE A 76 11.55 0.52 0.35
CA ILE A 76 11.88 0.43 -1.07
C ILE A 76 10.91 -0.50 -1.80
N LEU A 77 10.68 -1.72 -1.29
CA LEU A 77 9.78 -2.68 -1.92
C LEU A 77 8.31 -2.22 -1.86
N GLY A 78 7.91 -1.57 -0.77
CA GLY A 78 6.61 -0.90 -0.67
C GLY A 78 6.45 0.20 -1.72
N ALA A 79 7.46 1.08 -1.84
CA ALA A 79 7.43 2.15 -2.83
C ALA A 79 7.41 1.66 -4.28
N LEU A 80 8.02 0.51 -4.57
CA LEU A 80 7.96 -0.11 -5.90
C LEU A 80 6.52 -0.50 -6.26
N PHE A 81 5.82 -1.15 -5.34
CA PHE A 81 4.42 -1.52 -5.57
C PHE A 81 3.50 -0.31 -5.63
N ASP A 82 3.65 0.65 -4.72
CA ASP A 82 2.81 1.85 -4.68
C ASP A 82 2.99 2.72 -5.93
N SER A 83 4.22 2.82 -6.43
CA SER A 83 4.48 3.51 -7.69
C SER A 83 3.84 2.77 -8.87
N LEU A 84 4.00 1.45 -8.94
CA LEU A 84 3.39 0.63 -9.99
C LEU A 84 1.86 0.70 -9.95
N SER A 85 1.27 0.54 -8.77
CA SER A 85 -0.17 0.58 -8.54
C SER A 85 -0.74 1.94 -8.95
N PHE A 86 -0.06 3.04 -8.60
CA PHE A 86 -0.42 4.38 -9.03
C PHE A 86 -0.48 4.51 -10.57
N PHE A 87 0.53 4.04 -11.30
CA PHE A 87 0.52 4.11 -12.77
C PHE A 87 -0.57 3.23 -13.39
N VAL A 88 -0.79 2.03 -12.81
CA VAL A 88 -1.88 1.14 -13.22
C VAL A 88 -3.22 1.83 -13.00
N THR A 89 -3.44 2.47 -11.85
CA THR A 89 -4.67 3.24 -11.57
C THR A 89 -4.86 4.38 -12.57
N ILE A 90 -3.82 5.17 -12.87
CA ILE A 90 -3.91 6.21 -13.91
C ILE A 90 -4.30 5.62 -15.27
N PHE A 91 -3.75 4.46 -15.64
CA PHE A 91 -4.12 3.75 -16.86
C PHE A 91 -5.57 3.29 -16.86
N ILE A 92 -6.05 2.77 -15.72
CA ILE A 92 -7.44 2.36 -15.52
C ILE A 92 -8.38 3.56 -15.68
N ILE A 93 -8.09 4.70 -15.02
CA ILE A 93 -8.90 5.93 -15.13
C ILE A 93 -8.98 6.39 -16.59
N LYS A 94 -7.85 6.41 -17.31
CA LYS A 94 -7.82 6.78 -18.74
C LYS A 94 -8.76 5.90 -19.56
N ARG A 95 -8.73 4.57 -19.34
CA ARG A 95 -9.62 3.63 -20.02
C ARG A 95 -11.09 3.84 -19.63
N ALA A 96 -11.38 4.00 -18.34
CA ALA A 96 -12.73 4.23 -17.84
C ALA A 96 -13.36 5.48 -18.48
N LEU A 97 -12.62 6.58 -18.54
CA LEU A 97 -13.11 7.85 -19.10
C LEU A 97 -13.40 7.77 -20.61
N ASN A 98 -12.71 6.91 -21.35
CA ASN A 98 -12.94 6.71 -22.79
C ASN A 98 -14.21 5.87 -23.09
N THR A 99 -14.80 5.24 -22.08
CA THR A 99 -15.99 4.41 -22.22
C THR A 99 -17.26 5.23 -22.04
N GLN A 100 -18.22 5.09 -22.95
CA GLN A 100 -19.55 5.72 -22.83
C GLN A 100 -20.52 4.92 -21.93
N ASN A 101 -20.36 3.60 -21.85
CA ASN A 101 -21.22 2.73 -21.05
C ASN A 101 -20.91 2.84 -19.54
N ASN A 102 -21.92 3.17 -18.74
CA ASN A 102 -21.77 3.35 -17.28
C ASN A 102 -21.35 2.08 -16.54
N SER A 103 -21.84 0.89 -16.93
CA SER A 103 -21.47 -0.37 -16.29
C SER A 103 -20.00 -0.72 -16.55
N VAL A 104 -19.53 -0.51 -17.79
CA VAL A 104 -18.13 -0.74 -18.17
C VAL A 104 -17.20 0.23 -17.46
N TYR A 105 -17.64 1.48 -17.28
CA TYR A 105 -16.90 2.49 -16.50
C TYR A 105 -16.74 2.08 -15.04
N ILE A 106 -17.81 1.61 -14.38
CA ILE A 106 -17.74 1.11 -13.00
C ILE A 106 -16.82 -0.12 -12.94
N ALA A 107 -16.95 -1.06 -13.87
CA ALA A 107 -16.13 -2.28 -13.88
C ALA A 107 -14.62 -1.97 -13.98
N HIS A 108 -14.23 -0.97 -14.78
CA HIS A 108 -12.84 -0.52 -14.81
C HIS A 108 -12.37 0.00 -13.45
N LEU A 109 -13.17 0.85 -12.80
CA LEU A 109 -12.80 1.46 -11.52
C LEU A 109 -12.84 0.46 -10.35
N SER A 110 -13.61 -0.61 -10.46
CA SER A 110 -13.56 -1.73 -9.51
C SER A 110 -12.22 -2.47 -9.52
N LEU A 111 -11.37 -2.28 -10.54
CA LEU A 111 -10.05 -2.90 -10.58
C LEU A 111 -9.11 -2.32 -9.51
N ASP A 112 -9.34 -1.10 -9.02
CA ASP A 112 -8.59 -0.54 -7.89
C ASP A 112 -8.87 -1.27 -6.57
N LEU A 113 -10.05 -1.89 -6.43
CA LEU A 113 -10.33 -2.78 -5.29
C LEU A 113 -9.46 -4.04 -5.34
N LEU A 114 -9.24 -4.60 -6.54
CA LEU A 114 -8.33 -5.74 -6.71
C LEU A 114 -6.89 -5.35 -6.36
N ILE A 115 -6.46 -4.15 -6.75
CA ILE A 115 -5.15 -3.61 -6.37
C ILE A 115 -5.02 -3.51 -4.85
N ALA A 116 -6.05 -3.02 -4.16
CA ALA A 116 -6.05 -2.97 -2.69
C ALA A 116 -5.98 -4.36 -2.04
N ILE A 117 -6.60 -5.38 -2.62
CA ILE A 117 -6.47 -6.78 -2.18
C ILE A 117 -5.05 -7.30 -2.44
N LEU A 118 -4.48 -7.02 -3.61
CA LEU A 118 -3.10 -7.41 -3.91
C LEU A 118 -2.09 -6.72 -2.98
N ALA A 119 -2.39 -5.50 -2.51
CA ALA A 119 -1.57 -4.78 -1.56
C ALA A 119 -1.44 -5.52 -0.21
N THR A 120 -2.49 -6.19 0.26
CA THR A 120 -2.41 -6.93 1.54
C THR A 120 -1.46 -8.12 1.44
N PHE A 121 -1.49 -8.85 0.32
CA PHE A 121 -0.51 -9.90 0.03
C PHE A 121 0.90 -9.33 -0.19
N TRP A 122 1.01 -8.17 -0.83
CA TRP A 122 2.28 -7.49 -1.04
C TRP A 122 2.97 -7.14 0.28
N VAL A 123 2.23 -6.65 1.27
CA VAL A 123 2.77 -6.37 2.60
C VAL A 123 3.45 -7.62 3.18
N VAL A 124 2.77 -8.78 3.17
CA VAL A 124 3.34 -10.05 3.67
C VAL A 124 4.63 -10.40 2.92
N PHE A 125 4.60 -10.32 1.59
CA PHE A 125 5.79 -10.57 0.75
C PHE A 125 6.95 -9.64 1.10
N VAL A 126 6.69 -8.34 1.26
CA VAL A 126 7.69 -7.33 1.61
C VAL A 126 8.36 -7.68 2.93
N PHE A 127 7.61 -8.11 3.95
CA PHE A 127 8.17 -8.49 5.25
C PHE A 127 9.01 -9.78 5.21
N ILE A 128 8.59 -10.78 4.43
CA ILE A 128 9.36 -12.01 4.23
C ILE A 128 10.71 -11.67 3.62
N VAL A 129 10.71 -10.95 2.49
CA VAL A 129 11.92 -10.60 1.73
C VAL A 129 12.80 -9.63 2.52
N SER A 130 12.22 -8.60 3.13
CA SER A 130 12.97 -7.59 3.88
C SER A 130 13.68 -8.17 5.09
N GLY A 131 12.97 -9.00 5.86
CA GLY A 131 13.59 -9.68 7.00
C GLY A 131 14.67 -10.66 6.56
N TRP A 132 14.45 -11.38 5.45
CA TRP A 132 15.47 -12.24 4.85
C TRP A 132 16.71 -11.46 4.41
N VAL A 133 16.55 -10.32 3.72
CA VAL A 133 17.66 -9.47 3.29
C VAL A 133 18.51 -9.03 4.49
N VAL A 134 17.87 -8.52 5.55
CA VAL A 134 18.60 -8.07 6.74
C VAL A 134 19.30 -9.25 7.43
N SER A 135 18.59 -10.36 7.66
CA SER A 135 19.19 -11.57 8.25
C SER A 135 20.36 -12.10 7.43
N PHE A 136 20.24 -12.10 6.11
CA PHE A 136 21.32 -12.49 5.21
C PHE A 136 22.54 -11.59 5.41
N PHE A 137 22.38 -10.26 5.34
CA PHE A 137 23.49 -9.33 5.51
C PHE A 137 24.13 -9.35 6.90
N GLU A 138 23.35 -9.55 7.97
CA GLU A 138 23.88 -9.64 9.34
C GLU A 138 24.68 -10.93 9.57
N THR A 139 24.31 -12.01 8.87
CA THR A 139 25.01 -13.29 8.97
C THR A 139 26.18 -13.41 8.01
N LEU A 140 26.30 -12.52 7.01
CA LEU A 140 27.49 -12.42 6.17
C LEU A 140 28.71 -12.15 7.07
N ASN A 141 29.66 -13.08 7.04
CA ASN A 141 30.94 -13.01 7.76
C ASN A 141 30.87 -13.30 9.28
N GLN A 142 29.77 -13.88 9.78
CA GLN A 142 29.66 -14.39 11.16
C GLN A 142 29.90 -15.90 11.23
N SER A 143 30.44 -16.38 12.35
CA SER A 143 30.64 -17.83 12.57
C SER A 143 29.30 -18.53 12.81
N ALA A 144 29.19 -19.81 12.44
CA ALA A 144 27.96 -20.60 12.58
C ALA A 144 27.38 -20.60 14.02
N ALA A 145 28.22 -20.43 15.05
CA ALA A 145 27.82 -20.33 16.45
C ALA A 145 27.15 -18.99 16.80
N ILE A 146 27.51 -17.89 16.13
CA ILE A 146 26.90 -16.57 16.31
C ILE A 146 25.58 -16.50 15.51
N ILE A 147 25.53 -17.16 14.36
CA ILE A 147 24.31 -17.29 13.53
C ILE A 147 23.19 -18.01 14.30
N GLN A 148 23.50 -19.02 15.13
CA GLN A 148 22.52 -19.67 16.01
C GLN A 148 21.99 -18.77 17.13
N HIS A 149 22.71 -17.70 17.48
CA HIS A 149 22.30 -16.74 18.52
C HIS A 149 21.39 -15.63 17.95
N TYR A 150 21.51 -15.33 16.66
CA TYR A 150 20.57 -14.45 15.97
C TYR A 150 19.33 -15.27 15.60
N ASP A 151 18.28 -15.12 16.40
CA ASP A 151 16.94 -15.72 16.26
C ASP A 151 16.16 -15.18 15.03
N HIS A 152 16.86 -14.91 13.93
CA HIS A 152 16.31 -14.29 12.74
C HIS A 152 16.50 -15.22 11.56
N GLU A 153 15.48 -16.07 11.34
CA GLU A 153 15.36 -17.03 10.24
C GLU A 153 16.03 -16.54 8.94
N THR A 154 17.12 -17.19 8.53
CA THR A 154 17.92 -16.88 7.34
C THR A 154 17.46 -17.63 6.10
N ASN A 155 16.65 -18.68 6.30
CA ASN A 155 16.05 -19.46 5.23
C ASN A 155 14.73 -18.80 4.79
N ILE A 156 14.67 -18.38 3.54
CA ILE A 156 13.48 -17.72 2.99
C ILE A 156 12.24 -18.62 2.99
N TYR A 157 12.39 -19.93 2.82
CA TYR A 157 11.27 -20.88 2.83
C TYR A 157 10.68 -21.03 4.23
N GLN A 158 11.53 -21.14 5.26
CA GLN A 158 11.07 -21.21 6.65
C GLN A 158 10.37 -19.91 7.06
N ARG A 159 10.90 -18.75 6.65
CA ARG A 159 10.20 -17.46 6.83
C ARG A 159 8.85 -17.44 6.13
N ALA A 160 8.79 -17.86 4.87
CA ALA A 160 7.56 -17.86 4.09
C ALA A 160 6.50 -18.77 4.71
N GLU A 161 6.89 -19.94 5.20
CA GLU A 161 6.02 -20.86 5.94
C GLU A 161 5.51 -20.22 7.24
N GLY A 162 6.40 -19.58 8.02
CA GLY A 162 6.01 -18.88 9.24
C GLY A 162 5.02 -17.74 9.00
N TYR A 163 5.23 -16.93 7.97
CA TYR A 163 4.26 -15.89 7.58
C TYR A 163 2.96 -16.49 7.02
N GLY A 164 3.03 -17.58 6.27
CA GLY A 164 1.85 -18.32 5.81
C GLY A 164 1.01 -18.85 6.97
N GLY A 165 1.66 -19.39 8.01
CA GLY A 165 1.03 -19.80 9.26
C GLY A 165 0.34 -18.64 9.97
N LYS A 166 1.00 -17.48 10.09
CA LYS A 166 0.41 -16.26 10.68
C LYS A 166 -0.82 -15.76 9.90
N VAL A 167 -0.77 -15.80 8.58
CA VAL A 167 -1.93 -15.42 7.74
C VAL A 167 -3.09 -16.40 7.95
N ASN A 168 -2.81 -17.70 7.94
CA ASN A 168 -3.84 -18.72 8.18
C ASN A 168 -4.45 -18.57 9.59
N ASP A 169 -3.63 -18.36 10.60
CA ASP A 169 -4.08 -18.14 11.98
C ASP A 169 -4.91 -16.86 12.12
N ALA A 170 -4.51 -15.76 11.47
CA ALA A 170 -5.30 -14.53 11.46
C ALA A 170 -6.68 -14.69 10.77
N ILE A 171 -6.80 -15.61 9.81
CA ILE A 171 -8.08 -15.93 9.16
C ILE A 171 -8.96 -16.79 10.08
N GLN A 172 -8.37 -17.78 10.76
CA GLN A 172 -9.09 -18.71 11.65
C GLN A 172 -9.47 -18.04 12.98
N ASN A 173 -8.58 -17.22 13.53
CA ASN A 173 -8.67 -16.59 14.85
C ASN A 173 -8.43 -15.06 14.75
N PRO A 174 -9.32 -14.30 14.08
CA PRO A 174 -9.09 -12.89 13.78
C PRO A 174 -9.05 -11.99 15.03
N THR A 175 -9.81 -12.33 16.07
CA THR A 175 -9.84 -11.57 17.33
C THR A 175 -8.54 -11.70 18.12
N GLU A 176 -7.88 -12.85 18.03
CA GLU A 176 -6.57 -13.10 18.68
C GLU A 176 -5.43 -12.46 17.89
N ASN A 177 -5.65 -12.19 16.60
CA ASN A 177 -4.67 -11.62 15.68
C ASN A 177 -4.90 -10.14 15.34
N LEU A 178 -5.70 -9.41 16.13
CA LEU A 178 -6.05 -8.01 15.86
C LEU A 178 -4.82 -7.12 15.69
N GLN A 179 -3.75 -7.35 16.48
CA GLN A 179 -2.50 -6.60 16.41
C GLN A 179 -1.79 -6.80 15.06
N ASN A 180 -1.71 -8.04 14.58
CA ASN A 180 -1.13 -8.39 13.28
C ASN A 180 -1.97 -7.83 12.11
N ILE A 181 -3.30 -7.96 12.20
CA ILE A 181 -4.24 -7.44 11.21
C ILE A 181 -4.14 -5.92 11.15
N TYR A 182 -4.14 -5.25 12.30
CA TYR A 182 -3.98 -3.80 12.40
C TYR A 182 -2.65 -3.33 11.81
N PHE A 183 -1.55 -4.00 12.14
CA PHE A 183 -0.24 -3.72 11.57
C PHE A 183 -0.26 -3.82 10.03
N GLY A 184 -0.82 -4.90 9.48
CA GLY A 184 -0.99 -5.09 8.05
C GLY A 184 -1.85 -4.01 7.38
N LEU A 185 -2.93 -3.58 8.05
CA LEU A 185 -3.79 -2.49 7.56
C LEU A 185 -3.04 -1.17 7.50
N VAL A 186 -2.31 -0.78 8.56
CA VAL A 186 -1.53 0.47 8.58
C VAL A 186 -0.45 0.47 7.50
N MET A 187 0.24 -0.65 7.31
CA MET A 187 1.22 -0.84 6.24
C MET A 187 0.60 -0.75 4.85
N GLY A 188 -0.65 -1.18 4.68
CA GLY A 188 -1.37 -1.14 3.41
C GLY A 188 -1.95 0.22 3.02
N ILE A 189 -1.97 1.22 3.92
CA ILE A 189 -2.59 2.52 3.67
C ILE A 189 -1.98 3.24 2.46
N SER A 190 -0.65 3.18 2.30
CA SER A 190 0.05 3.85 1.21
C SER A 190 -0.38 3.30 -0.16
N ALA A 191 -0.50 1.98 -0.26
CA ALA A 191 -0.98 1.28 -1.45
C ALA A 191 -2.46 1.54 -1.75
N MET A 192 -3.25 1.85 -0.73
CA MET A 192 -4.69 2.14 -0.85
C MET A 192 -4.99 3.59 -1.25
N LEU A 193 -3.98 4.48 -1.34
CA LEU A 193 -4.18 5.88 -1.71
C LEU A 193 -5.02 6.07 -2.99
N PRO A 194 -4.77 5.36 -4.10
CA PRO A 194 -5.58 5.52 -5.31
C PRO A 194 -7.05 5.13 -5.08
N THR A 195 -7.30 4.03 -4.37
CA THR A 195 -8.64 3.56 -3.99
C THR A 195 -9.35 4.57 -3.08
N ILE A 196 -8.65 5.14 -2.10
CA ILE A 196 -9.17 6.19 -1.22
C ILE A 196 -9.56 7.44 -2.02
N ILE A 197 -8.73 7.86 -2.98
CA ILE A 197 -9.05 8.99 -3.87
C ILE A 197 -10.33 8.69 -4.66
N HIS A 198 -10.44 7.50 -5.26
CA HIS A 198 -11.61 7.12 -6.05
C HIS A 198 -12.90 7.10 -5.25
N ILE A 199 -12.88 6.47 -4.07
CA ILE A 199 -14.02 6.45 -3.14
C ILE A 199 -14.36 7.89 -2.72
N SER A 200 -13.37 8.72 -2.41
CA SER A 200 -13.59 10.12 -2.01
C SER A 200 -14.25 10.95 -3.10
N LEU A 201 -13.81 10.81 -4.36
CA LEU A 201 -14.42 11.48 -5.51
C LEU A 201 -15.86 11.00 -5.75
N PHE A 202 -16.11 9.69 -5.60
CA PHE A 202 -17.46 9.13 -5.69
C PHE A 202 -18.38 9.68 -4.60
N LEU A 203 -17.93 9.67 -3.33
CA LEU A 203 -18.69 10.19 -2.19
C LEU A 203 -18.96 11.68 -2.33
N LYS A 204 -18.00 12.47 -2.85
CA LYS A 204 -18.19 13.89 -3.16
C LYS A 204 -19.25 14.09 -4.23
N SER A 205 -19.19 13.32 -5.31
CA SER A 205 -20.20 13.35 -6.40
C SER A 205 -21.60 12.97 -5.90
N PHE A 206 -21.68 11.99 -5.01
CA PHE A 206 -22.92 11.60 -4.34
C PHE A 206 -23.44 12.70 -3.42
N GLY A 207 -22.58 13.25 -2.55
CA GLY A 207 -22.87 14.36 -1.64
C GLY A 207 -23.41 15.61 -2.35
N ALA A 208 -22.75 16.01 -3.44
CA ALA A 208 -23.19 17.13 -4.27
C ALA A 208 -24.59 16.89 -4.85
N ARG A 209 -24.95 15.64 -5.14
CA ARG A 209 -26.27 15.29 -5.69
C ARG A 209 -27.39 15.35 -4.64
N ILE A 210 -27.09 14.98 -3.39
CA ILE A 210 -28.04 15.02 -2.26
C ILE A 210 -28.11 16.38 -1.55
N GLY A 211 -27.43 17.41 -2.09
CA GLY A 211 -27.52 18.79 -1.61
C GLY A 211 -26.44 19.19 -0.59
N ILE A 212 -25.46 18.32 -0.33
CA ILE A 212 -24.30 18.66 0.52
C ILE A 212 -23.27 19.41 -0.33
N LYS A 213 -23.16 20.73 -0.16
CA LYS A 213 -22.14 21.55 -0.82
C LYS A 213 -20.76 21.26 -0.22
N LEU A 214 -20.07 20.24 -0.71
CA LEU A 214 -18.61 20.15 -0.60
C LEU A 214 -17.98 21.13 -1.60
N LYS A 215 -17.03 21.97 -1.15
CA LYS A 215 -16.28 22.87 -2.04
C LYS A 215 -15.71 22.05 -3.21
N ARG A 216 -15.97 22.51 -4.44
CA ARG A 216 -15.34 21.94 -5.64
C ARG A 216 -13.87 22.38 -5.65
N LEU A 217 -12.98 21.41 -5.85
CA LEU A 217 -11.57 21.65 -6.19
C LEU A 217 -11.51 22.22 -7.61
#